data_AF-A0A428U1D6-F1
#
_entry.id   AF-A0A428U1D6-F1
#
_cell.length_a   1.000
_cell.length_b   1.000
_cell.length_c   1.000
_cell.angle_alpha   90.00
_cell.angle_beta   90.00
_cell.angle_gamma   90.00
#
_symmetry.space_group_name_H-M   'P 1'
#
loop_
_entity.id
_entity.type
_entity.pdbx_description
1 polymer ?
#
loop_
_entity_poly.entity_id
_entity_poly.type
_entity_poly.pdbx_seq_one_letter_code
_entity_poly.pdbx_strand_id
1 'polypeptide(L)'
;MRLLLLAFAHFVGASTVLRLNCTTYYSPDSPEGSIRIEKSSRLDNVLPVTYINEFPSSVQDLQKKVTELLDGDDVISNSFLSTLILPSNVHVSSEVKQYLKSAGTSTFVSTSAGKLPSGPYFLHPSGQLSRVYRLYVDYNMAFVQGVIEGSDRTYLPSTASIGESVNAAISIPVPSRHYYPKPSSKRPLSGLRLGVKDIFNLKGIKTGAGSRAYFDLYPPADETASSLQRLIDLGAVVVGKLKTAQFAAGEVPTANYVDQLAPFNPRGDGYQSPSSSSCGTGAALASYDWLDLGTGTDTTGSIRGPSMANGLFGLRVTNASLSLDGILPVSSKMDTPGLIARDAKLLQMAYKSWFKAKSNYKSFPKRIVLPEESWSSSNMTSMPIFDKFIKDLSTLLGAKVERVNTNKSFIQHTGNKEGISSYISDYPFVLIRDQWRALGEPFIADYQERFGRFPFVNPVPAPASLSPPKLMKVATKRRPTTSRFTKNGTLHSWYRLARIPWSSTHLVPEPSYTGMHRSILPLLRFFRQRHTRYRRQQLEFRIMQCLSVFERSTRV
;
A
#
# COMPACT_ATOMS: atom_id res chain seq x y z
N MET A 1 52.64 -5.87 -22.39
CA MET A 1 51.49 -6.67 -21.93
C MET A 1 50.34 -5.71 -21.59
N ARG A 2 49.38 -5.50 -22.51
CA ARG A 2 48.17 -4.68 -22.25
C ARG A 2 47.15 -5.57 -21.53
N LEU A 3 46.87 -5.28 -20.26
CA LEU A 3 45.75 -5.89 -19.53
C LEU A 3 44.44 -5.45 -20.21
N LEU A 4 43.81 -6.37 -20.93
CA LEU A 4 42.40 -6.29 -21.31
C LEU A 4 41.56 -6.30 -20.03
N LEU A 5 41.07 -5.14 -19.62
CA LEU A 5 39.95 -5.04 -18.69
C LEU A 5 38.72 -5.57 -19.41
N LEU A 6 38.41 -6.85 -19.22
CA LEU A 6 37.15 -7.44 -19.66
C LEU A 6 36.01 -6.79 -18.88
N ALA A 7 35.21 -5.96 -19.57
CA ALA A 7 33.94 -5.51 -19.05
C ALA A 7 32.97 -6.70 -19.08
N PHE A 8 32.64 -7.25 -17.92
CA PHE A 8 31.64 -8.31 -17.80
C PHE A 8 30.25 -7.68 -17.67
N ALA A 9 29.43 -7.80 -18.71
CA ALA A 9 27.98 -7.67 -18.54
C ALA A 9 27.48 -8.92 -17.80
N HIS A 10 26.86 -8.73 -16.64
CA HIS A 10 26.13 -9.81 -15.98
C HIS A 10 24.71 -9.82 -16.53
N PHE A 11 24.17 -11.00 -16.86
CA PHE A 11 22.74 -11.16 -17.07
C PHE A 11 22.04 -10.73 -15.77
N VAL A 12 21.43 -9.55 -15.78
CA VAL A 12 20.37 -9.24 -14.84
C VAL A 12 19.19 -10.02 -15.39
N GLY A 13 18.86 -11.12 -14.73
CA GLY A 13 17.99 -12.16 -15.24
C GLY A 13 16.89 -11.70 -16.19
N ALA A 14 16.82 -12.30 -17.38
CA ALA A 14 15.88 -11.89 -18.41
C ALA A 14 14.46 -12.28 -17.97
N SER A 15 13.75 -11.33 -17.39
CA SER A 15 12.35 -11.52 -17.07
C SER A 15 11.53 -11.58 -18.36
N THR A 16 10.66 -12.57 -18.47
CA THR A 16 9.97 -12.86 -19.73
C THR A 16 8.55 -12.37 -19.65
N VAL A 17 8.19 -11.48 -20.59
CA VAL A 17 6.79 -11.16 -20.88
C VAL A 17 6.28 -12.17 -21.90
N LEU A 18 5.23 -12.88 -21.54
CA LEU A 18 4.66 -13.96 -22.33
C LEU A 18 3.21 -13.62 -22.65
N ARG A 19 2.79 -13.86 -23.89
CA ARG A 19 1.39 -13.75 -24.27
C ARG A 19 0.82 -15.15 -24.43
N LEU A 20 -0.19 -15.47 -23.65
CA LEU A 20 -0.96 -16.71 -23.77
C LEU A 20 -2.39 -16.33 -24.17
N ASN A 21 -2.73 -16.63 -25.42
CA ASN A 21 -3.94 -16.14 -26.08
C ASN A 21 -4.01 -14.59 -26.04
N CYS A 22 -5.06 -14.02 -25.45
CA CYS A 22 -5.25 -12.58 -25.29
C CYS A 22 -4.80 -12.04 -23.93
N THR A 23 -4.14 -12.86 -23.09
CA THR A 23 -3.67 -12.43 -21.77
C THR A 23 -2.15 -12.39 -21.73
N THR A 24 -1.62 -11.28 -21.23
CA THR A 24 -0.18 -11.10 -21.05
C THR A 24 0.21 -11.44 -19.62
N TYR A 25 1.32 -12.15 -19.51
CA TYR A 25 1.89 -12.63 -18.27
C TYR A 25 3.33 -12.19 -18.14
N TYR A 26 3.80 -12.19 -16.90
CA TYR A 26 5.16 -11.93 -16.51
C TYR A 26 5.72 -13.10 -15.72
N SER A 27 6.92 -13.50 -16.09
CA SER A 27 7.70 -14.56 -15.47
C SER A 27 8.99 -13.95 -14.92
N PRO A 28 9.16 -13.82 -13.59
CA PRO A 28 10.40 -13.32 -13.02
C PRO A 28 11.52 -14.34 -13.21
N ASP A 29 12.75 -13.86 -13.35
CA ASP A 29 13.94 -14.71 -13.36
C ASP A 29 14.36 -15.12 -11.93
N SER A 30 13.44 -15.81 -11.27
CA SER A 30 13.63 -16.40 -9.95
C SER A 30 12.94 -17.75 -9.94
N PRO A 31 13.67 -18.84 -10.21
CA PRO A 31 13.09 -20.17 -10.26
C PRO A 31 12.62 -20.60 -8.86
N GLU A 32 11.41 -21.15 -8.78
CA GLU A 32 10.82 -21.71 -7.55
C GLU A 32 11.09 -23.22 -7.42
N GLY A 33 11.39 -23.88 -8.54
CA GLY A 33 11.64 -25.31 -8.58
C GLY A 33 12.13 -25.78 -9.94
N SER A 34 12.28 -27.09 -10.10
CA SER A 34 12.72 -27.72 -11.34
C SER A 34 12.05 -29.08 -11.55
N ILE A 35 11.94 -29.46 -12.82
CA ILE A 35 11.55 -30.80 -13.24
C ILE A 35 12.70 -31.46 -14.00
N ARG A 36 12.73 -32.80 -14.01
CA ARG A 36 13.65 -33.54 -14.87
C ARG A 36 13.00 -33.71 -16.23
N ILE A 37 13.56 -33.03 -17.23
CA ILE A 37 13.21 -33.24 -18.64
C ILE A 37 14.16 -34.31 -19.18
N GLU A 38 13.62 -35.42 -19.69
CA GLU A 38 14.44 -36.43 -20.37
C GLU A 38 15.08 -35.83 -21.63
N LYS A 39 16.32 -36.20 -21.94
CA LYS A 39 17.09 -35.62 -23.06
C LYS A 39 16.37 -35.73 -24.42
N SER A 40 15.49 -36.71 -24.59
CA SER A 40 14.66 -36.92 -25.78
C SER A 40 13.47 -35.96 -25.90
N SER A 41 13.12 -35.22 -24.85
CA SER A 41 11.91 -34.41 -24.73
C SER A 41 12.25 -32.92 -24.62
N ARG A 42 13.09 -32.41 -25.53
CA ARG A 42 13.55 -31.02 -25.51
C ARG A 42 12.35 -30.07 -25.68
N LEU A 43 12.19 -29.16 -24.72
CA LEU A 43 11.22 -28.08 -24.83
C LEU A 43 11.86 -26.91 -25.57
N ASP A 44 11.26 -26.48 -26.67
CA ASP A 44 11.77 -25.34 -27.45
C ASP A 44 11.23 -24.00 -26.95
N ASN A 45 10.09 -24.01 -26.24
CA ASN A 45 9.40 -22.82 -25.76
C ASN A 45 9.02 -22.95 -24.28
N VAL A 46 8.76 -21.81 -23.64
CA VAL A 46 8.17 -21.77 -22.29
C VAL A 46 6.74 -22.28 -22.34
N LEU A 47 6.39 -23.22 -21.46
CA LEU A 47 5.07 -23.82 -21.37
C LEU A 47 4.28 -23.30 -20.17
N PRO A 48 2.99 -22.94 -20.33
CA PRO A 48 2.08 -22.77 -19.21
C PRO A 48 1.72 -24.15 -18.65
N VAL A 49 1.93 -24.34 -17.34
CA VAL A 49 1.70 -25.63 -16.68
C VAL A 49 0.97 -25.43 -15.36
N THR A 50 0.30 -26.45 -14.87
CA THR A 50 -0.29 -26.46 -13.52
C THR A 50 0.41 -27.49 -12.65
N TYR A 51 0.98 -27.06 -11.53
CA TYR A 51 1.48 -27.98 -10.51
C TYR A 51 0.34 -28.32 -9.54
N ILE A 52 0.16 -29.61 -9.23
CA ILE A 52 -0.81 -30.07 -8.24
C ILE A 52 -0.06 -30.82 -7.14
N ASN A 53 0.09 -30.20 -5.97
CA ASN A 53 0.92 -30.71 -4.88
C ASN A 53 0.36 -32.01 -4.26
N GLU A 54 -0.96 -32.08 -4.08
CA GLU A 54 -1.70 -33.24 -3.59
C GLU A 54 -2.56 -33.75 -4.74
N PHE A 55 -2.05 -34.75 -5.46
CA PHE A 55 -2.70 -35.20 -6.67
C PHE A 55 -3.92 -36.08 -6.36
N PRO A 56 -5.10 -35.78 -6.93
CA PRO A 56 -6.31 -36.56 -6.67
C PRO A 56 -6.24 -38.01 -7.17
N SER A 57 -6.86 -38.94 -6.43
CA SER A 57 -6.88 -40.38 -6.75
C SER A 57 -8.00 -40.80 -7.70
N SER A 58 -9.05 -39.99 -7.83
CA SER A 58 -10.21 -40.23 -8.70
C SER A 58 -10.37 -39.12 -9.76
N VAL A 59 -11.09 -39.43 -10.84
CA VAL A 59 -11.41 -38.44 -11.89
C VAL A 59 -12.29 -37.32 -11.33
N GLN A 60 -13.26 -37.67 -10.48
CA GLN A 60 -14.18 -36.70 -9.86
C GLN A 60 -13.43 -35.69 -8.98
N ASP A 61 -12.49 -36.16 -8.16
CA ASP A 61 -11.69 -35.29 -7.30
C ASP A 61 -10.72 -34.42 -8.11
N LEU A 62 -10.19 -34.94 -9.22
CA LEU A 62 -9.38 -34.16 -10.16
C LEU A 62 -10.19 -33.04 -10.81
N GLN A 63 -11.39 -33.34 -11.29
CA GLN A 63 -12.30 -32.33 -11.86
C GLN A 63 -12.63 -31.25 -10.84
N LYS A 64 -12.98 -31.64 -9.61
CA LYS A 64 -13.24 -30.71 -8.51
C LYS A 64 -12.02 -29.82 -8.23
N LYS A 65 -10.82 -30.40 -8.17
CA LYS A 65 -9.57 -29.66 -7.94
C LYS A 65 -9.30 -28.65 -9.05
N VAL A 66 -9.55 -29.03 -10.30
CA VAL A 66 -9.41 -28.14 -11.46
C VAL A 66 -10.41 -26.98 -11.39
N THR A 67 -11.68 -27.25 -11.07
CA THR A 67 -12.69 -26.21 -10.87
C THR A 67 -12.28 -25.25 -9.74
N GLU A 68 -11.83 -25.76 -8.60
CA GLU A 68 -11.34 -24.93 -7.49
C GLU A 68 -10.14 -24.05 -7.86
N LEU A 69 -9.27 -24.52 -8.75
CA LEU A 69 -8.15 -23.75 -9.26
C LEU A 69 -8.63 -22.62 -10.17
N LEU A 70 -9.57 -22.87 -11.09
CA LEU A 70 -10.06 -21.88 -12.03
C LEU A 70 -10.97 -20.83 -11.38
N ASP A 71 -11.91 -21.24 -10.52
CA ASP A 71 -12.93 -20.34 -9.95
C ASP A 71 -12.34 -19.36 -8.92
N GLY A 72 -11.22 -19.73 -8.28
CA GLY A 72 -10.63 -18.98 -7.19
C GLY A 72 -9.56 -17.97 -7.60
N ASP A 73 -9.22 -17.86 -8.88
CA ASP A 73 -8.04 -17.12 -9.32
C ASP A 73 -8.10 -16.68 -10.79
N ASP A 74 -7.99 -15.37 -10.99
CA ASP A 74 -7.99 -14.67 -12.26
C ASP A 74 -6.64 -14.72 -13.02
N VAL A 75 -5.62 -15.42 -12.48
CA VAL A 75 -4.32 -15.61 -13.12
C VAL A 75 -4.23 -16.94 -13.87
N ILE A 76 -4.83 -18.01 -13.34
CA ILE A 76 -4.84 -19.31 -14.02
C ILE A 76 -5.99 -19.35 -15.04
N SER A 77 -5.76 -20.04 -16.16
CA SER A 77 -6.78 -20.25 -17.20
C SER A 77 -6.68 -21.67 -17.74
N ASN A 78 -7.66 -22.08 -18.54
CA ASN A 78 -7.69 -23.42 -19.16
C ASN A 78 -6.40 -23.75 -19.94
N SER A 79 -5.70 -22.74 -20.48
CA SER A 79 -4.44 -22.97 -21.18
C SER A 79 -3.33 -23.56 -20.30
N PHE A 80 -3.35 -23.31 -18.99
CA PHE A 80 -2.43 -23.91 -18.02
C PHE A 80 -2.75 -25.38 -17.69
N LEU A 81 -3.92 -25.88 -18.10
CA LEU A 81 -4.36 -27.26 -17.85
C LEU A 81 -3.99 -28.22 -18.97
N SER A 82 -3.43 -27.71 -20.08
CA SER A 82 -2.86 -28.53 -21.16
C SER A 82 -1.69 -29.39 -20.69
N THR A 83 -1.02 -28.98 -19.61
CA THR A 83 0.11 -29.68 -19.02
C THR A 83 0.03 -29.65 -17.49
N LEU A 84 0.03 -30.82 -16.86
CA LEU A 84 0.10 -30.96 -15.41
C LEU A 84 1.49 -31.42 -14.96
N ILE A 85 1.95 -30.88 -13.85
CA ILE A 85 3.15 -31.33 -13.17
C ILE A 85 2.75 -32.07 -11.89
N LEU A 86 3.17 -33.32 -11.82
CA LEU A 86 2.94 -34.24 -10.72
C LEU A 86 4.14 -34.24 -9.76
N PRO A 87 3.95 -34.37 -8.44
CA PRO A 87 5.04 -34.65 -7.50
C PRO A 87 5.68 -36.02 -7.77
N SER A 88 6.98 -36.19 -7.47
CA SER A 88 7.74 -37.41 -7.80
C SER A 88 7.20 -38.73 -7.26
N ASN A 89 6.40 -38.68 -6.19
CA ASN A 89 5.97 -39.87 -5.43
C ASN A 89 4.46 -40.14 -5.56
N VAL A 90 3.78 -39.53 -6.53
CA VAL A 90 2.34 -39.71 -6.71
C VAL A 90 2.05 -40.94 -7.57
N HIS A 91 1.20 -41.82 -7.06
CA HIS A 91 0.60 -42.89 -7.85
C HIS A 91 -0.68 -42.37 -8.53
N VAL A 92 -0.69 -42.34 -9.87
CA VAL A 92 -1.87 -41.97 -10.65
C VAL A 92 -2.58 -43.23 -11.11
N SER A 93 -3.87 -43.35 -10.76
CA SER A 93 -4.72 -44.49 -11.16
C SER A 93 -4.88 -44.57 -12.68
N SER A 94 -5.14 -45.77 -13.19
CA SER A 94 -5.33 -46.00 -14.63
C SER A 94 -6.50 -45.19 -15.21
N GLU A 95 -7.57 -45.05 -14.44
CA GLU A 95 -8.75 -44.24 -14.80
C GLU A 95 -8.37 -42.77 -15.00
N VAL A 96 -7.62 -42.18 -14.05
CA VAL A 96 -7.18 -40.78 -14.14
C VAL A 96 -6.21 -40.58 -15.31
N LYS A 97 -5.30 -41.54 -15.56
CA LYS A 97 -4.42 -41.48 -16.75
C LYS A 97 -5.22 -41.48 -18.05
N GLN A 98 -6.25 -42.32 -18.15
CA GLN A 98 -7.11 -42.39 -19.33
C GLN A 98 -7.91 -41.10 -19.51
N TYR A 99 -8.45 -40.54 -18.43
CA TYR A 99 -9.14 -39.26 -18.44
C TYR A 99 -8.23 -38.13 -18.94
N LEU A 100 -7.03 -37.98 -18.37
CA LEU A 100 -6.05 -36.96 -18.79
C LEU A 100 -5.68 -37.10 -20.28
N LYS A 101 -5.46 -38.34 -20.75
CA LYS A 101 -5.20 -38.61 -22.15
C LYS A 101 -6.37 -38.21 -23.04
N SER A 102 -7.60 -38.50 -22.63
CA SER A 102 -8.82 -38.12 -23.38
C SER A 102 -9.04 -36.61 -23.42
N ALA A 103 -8.57 -35.89 -22.39
CA ALA A 103 -8.61 -34.43 -22.31
C ALA A 103 -7.45 -33.75 -23.08
N GLY A 104 -6.52 -34.52 -23.65
CA GLY A 104 -5.33 -33.99 -24.33
C GLY A 104 -4.30 -33.37 -23.37
N THR A 105 -4.35 -33.72 -22.08
CA THR A 105 -3.46 -33.17 -21.05
C THR A 105 -2.17 -33.97 -20.95
N SER A 106 -1.05 -33.29 -21.15
CA SER A 106 0.29 -33.86 -20.94
C SER A 106 0.65 -33.86 -19.45
N THR A 107 1.49 -34.81 -19.01
CA THR A 107 1.96 -34.87 -17.61
C THR A 107 3.47 -34.96 -17.53
N PHE A 108 4.06 -34.21 -16.59
CA PHE A 108 5.48 -34.29 -16.22
C PHE A 108 5.62 -34.60 -14.74
N VAL A 109 6.74 -35.19 -14.34
CA VAL A 109 7.06 -35.48 -12.95
C VAL A 109 8.09 -34.47 -12.43
N SER A 110 7.73 -33.76 -11.36
CA SER A 110 8.60 -32.79 -10.69
C SER A 110 9.67 -33.45 -9.87
N THR A 111 10.90 -32.92 -9.95
CA THR A 111 12.00 -33.30 -9.06
C THR A 111 11.98 -32.53 -7.73
N SER A 112 11.20 -31.45 -7.64
CA SER A 112 11.08 -30.61 -6.43
C SER A 112 9.94 -31.07 -5.50
N ALA A 113 9.79 -32.39 -5.33
CA ALA A 113 8.62 -33.01 -4.72
C ALA A 113 8.18 -32.34 -3.40
N GLY A 114 6.92 -31.86 -3.38
CA GLY A 114 6.25 -31.38 -2.17
C GLY A 114 6.59 -29.96 -1.71
N LYS A 115 7.50 -29.23 -2.38
CA LYS A 115 7.88 -27.86 -1.95
C LYS A 115 7.04 -26.74 -2.57
N LEU A 116 6.46 -26.97 -3.75
CA LEU A 116 5.71 -25.96 -4.48
C LEU A 116 4.22 -25.95 -4.08
N PRO A 117 3.58 -24.79 -3.92
CA PRO A 117 2.12 -24.73 -3.80
C PRO A 117 1.44 -25.15 -5.12
N SER A 118 0.25 -25.73 -5.03
CA SER A 118 -0.59 -25.97 -6.21
C SER A 118 -0.85 -24.64 -6.94
N GLY A 119 -0.88 -24.63 -8.27
CA GLY A 119 -1.18 -23.42 -9.03
C GLY A 119 -0.50 -23.39 -10.41
N PRO A 120 -0.66 -22.27 -11.13
CA PRO A 120 -0.05 -22.08 -12.44
C PRO A 120 1.46 -21.85 -12.29
N TYR A 121 2.26 -22.34 -13.23
CA TYR A 121 3.70 -22.04 -13.34
C TYR A 121 4.06 -21.87 -14.81
N PHE A 122 5.21 -21.26 -15.06
CA PHE A 122 5.88 -21.38 -16.36
C PHE A 122 7.01 -22.39 -16.25
N LEU A 123 6.99 -23.38 -17.14
CA LEU A 123 8.06 -24.35 -17.34
C LEU A 123 8.97 -23.87 -18.45
N HIS A 124 10.20 -23.54 -18.12
CA HIS A 124 11.21 -23.07 -19.06
C HIS A 124 11.92 -24.24 -19.75
N PRO A 125 12.48 -24.04 -20.96
CA PRO A 125 13.32 -25.02 -21.66
C PRO A 125 14.44 -25.64 -20.81
N SER A 126 14.95 -24.90 -19.81
CA SER A 126 15.96 -25.36 -18.86
C SER A 126 15.44 -26.41 -17.86
N GLY A 127 14.12 -26.66 -17.80
CA GLY A 127 13.47 -27.46 -16.78
C GLY A 127 13.13 -26.70 -15.50
N GLN A 128 13.41 -25.39 -15.44
CA GLN A 128 13.06 -24.54 -14.31
C GLN A 128 11.59 -24.16 -14.32
N LEU A 129 11.02 -23.99 -13.12
CA LEU A 129 9.67 -23.49 -12.89
C LEU A 129 9.74 -22.10 -12.27
N SER A 130 8.97 -21.15 -12.81
CA SER A 130 8.81 -19.81 -12.24
C SER A 130 7.34 -19.48 -11.98
N ARG A 131 7.12 -18.54 -11.05
CA ARG A 131 5.78 -18.00 -10.80
C ARG A 131 5.24 -17.25 -12.01
N VAL A 132 3.92 -17.22 -12.08
CA VAL A 132 3.12 -16.55 -13.08
C VAL A 132 2.50 -15.32 -12.43
N TYR A 133 2.74 -14.18 -13.05
CA TYR A 133 2.04 -12.95 -12.76
C TYR A 133 1.21 -12.57 -13.98
N ARG A 134 -0.09 -12.37 -13.83
CA ARG A 134 -0.88 -11.74 -14.89
C ARG A 134 -0.55 -10.26 -14.92
N LEU A 135 -0.32 -9.69 -16.10
CA LEU A 135 -0.12 -8.26 -16.25
C LEU A 135 -1.48 -7.57 -16.48
N TYR A 136 -1.85 -6.72 -15.55
CA TYR A 136 -3.02 -5.85 -15.67
C TYR A 136 -2.62 -4.44 -16.08
N VAL A 137 -3.41 -3.82 -16.94
CA VAL A 137 -3.24 -2.41 -17.31
C VAL A 137 -3.86 -1.51 -16.24
N ASP A 138 -3.09 -0.54 -15.75
CA ASP A 138 -3.59 0.52 -14.87
C ASP A 138 -4.27 1.65 -15.67
N TYR A 139 -5.43 1.37 -16.25
CA TYR A 139 -6.14 2.32 -17.13
C TYR A 139 -6.63 3.59 -16.42
N ASN A 140 -6.82 3.56 -15.10
CA ASN A 140 -7.18 4.74 -14.30
C ASN A 140 -5.97 5.44 -13.67
N MET A 141 -4.75 5.05 -14.06
CA MET A 141 -3.49 5.67 -13.62
C MET A 141 -3.41 5.79 -12.09
N ALA A 142 -3.88 4.77 -11.36
CA ALA A 142 -3.98 4.77 -9.91
C ALA A 142 -2.68 4.35 -9.19
N PHE A 143 -1.77 3.71 -9.90
CA PHE A 143 -0.50 3.22 -9.39
C PHE A 143 0.67 4.15 -9.77
N VAL A 144 1.69 4.14 -8.92
CA VAL A 144 3.03 4.69 -9.21
C VAL A 144 3.88 3.62 -9.87
N GLN A 145 3.81 2.39 -9.38
CA GLN A 145 4.53 1.23 -9.91
C GLN A 145 3.89 -0.08 -9.44
N GLY A 146 3.95 -1.11 -10.29
CA GLY A 146 3.75 -2.50 -9.88
C GLY A 146 4.98 -3.03 -9.13
N VAL A 147 4.80 -4.03 -8.27
CA VAL A 147 5.90 -4.67 -7.55
C VAL A 147 5.79 -6.19 -7.60
N ILE A 148 6.93 -6.85 -7.46
CA ILE A 148 7.03 -8.29 -7.22
C ILE A 148 7.74 -8.53 -5.88
N GLU A 149 7.36 -9.61 -5.20
CA GLU A 149 8.04 -10.06 -3.98
C GLU A 149 9.37 -10.72 -4.37
N GLY A 150 10.46 -10.26 -3.75
CA GLY A 150 11.80 -10.84 -3.85
C GLY A 150 12.12 -11.72 -2.65
N SER A 151 13.41 -12.04 -2.47
CA SER A 151 13.89 -12.79 -1.29
C SER A 151 13.78 -11.95 -0.02
N ASP A 152 13.68 -12.61 1.13
CA ASP A 152 13.73 -11.98 2.47
C ASP A 152 12.74 -10.82 2.67
N ARG A 153 11.54 -10.94 2.08
CA ARG A 153 10.45 -9.95 2.13
C ARG A 153 10.85 -8.58 1.57
N THR A 154 11.85 -8.56 0.69
CA THR A 154 12.16 -7.40 -0.14
C THR A 154 11.19 -7.35 -1.30
N TYR A 155 10.97 -6.17 -1.85
CA TYR A 155 10.17 -5.96 -3.04
C TYR A 155 11.03 -5.36 -4.14
N LEU A 156 10.72 -5.72 -5.37
CA LEU A 156 11.38 -5.22 -6.56
C LEU A 156 10.36 -4.47 -7.42
N PRO A 157 10.73 -3.33 -8.05
CA PRO A 157 9.88 -2.68 -9.03
C PRO A 157 9.68 -3.61 -10.23
N SER A 158 8.46 -3.69 -10.74
CA SER A 158 8.20 -4.40 -12.00
C SER A 158 8.59 -3.53 -13.18
N THR A 159 9.36 -4.10 -14.11
CA THR A 159 9.68 -3.51 -15.42
C THR A 159 8.82 -4.09 -16.55
N ALA A 160 7.91 -5.00 -16.22
CA ALA A 160 7.08 -5.69 -17.17
C ALA A 160 6.07 -4.71 -17.80
N SER A 161 5.88 -4.81 -19.12
CA SER A 161 4.90 -4.01 -19.85
C SER A 161 4.06 -4.91 -20.74
N ILE A 162 2.77 -4.58 -20.89
CA ILE A 162 1.82 -5.37 -21.68
C ILE A 162 2.11 -5.33 -23.19
N GLY A 163 2.99 -4.45 -23.66
CA GLY A 163 3.41 -4.36 -25.06
C GLY A 163 2.34 -3.85 -26.04
N GLU A 164 1.12 -3.60 -25.56
CA GLU A 164 0.02 -3.03 -26.33
C GLU A 164 -0.11 -1.52 -26.09
N SER A 165 -0.62 -0.79 -27.09
CA SER A 165 -0.80 0.66 -27.02
C SER A 165 -1.90 1.03 -26.03
N VAL A 166 -1.49 1.37 -24.81
CA VAL A 166 -2.36 1.90 -23.75
C VAL A 166 -1.90 3.30 -23.35
N ASN A 167 -2.82 4.26 -23.29
CA ASN A 167 -2.48 5.67 -23.05
C ASN A 167 -1.88 5.86 -21.65
N ALA A 168 -0.56 6.04 -21.57
CA ALA A 168 0.20 6.36 -20.36
C ALA A 168 -0.02 5.39 -19.16
N ALA A 169 -0.57 4.19 -19.41
CA ALA A 169 -0.87 3.22 -18.38
C ALA A 169 0.33 2.29 -18.13
N ILE A 170 0.61 2.03 -16.87
CA ILE A 170 1.62 1.04 -16.47
C ILE A 170 0.98 -0.34 -16.35
N SER A 171 1.81 -1.38 -16.34
CA SER A 171 1.36 -2.74 -16.07
C SER A 171 1.61 -3.12 -14.62
N ILE A 172 0.64 -3.77 -13.98
CA ILE A 172 0.72 -4.27 -12.61
C ILE A 172 0.83 -5.80 -12.67
N PRO A 173 1.95 -6.39 -12.20
CA PRO A 173 2.07 -7.84 -12.11
C PRO A 173 1.27 -8.34 -10.90
N VAL A 174 0.30 -9.20 -11.18
CA VAL A 174 -0.59 -9.74 -10.18
C VAL A 174 -0.36 -11.25 -10.06
N PRO A 175 0.12 -11.75 -8.90
CA PRO A 175 0.40 -13.17 -8.73
C PRO A 175 -0.89 -13.98 -8.58
N SER A 176 -0.79 -15.27 -8.93
CA SER A 176 -1.80 -16.27 -8.59
C SER A 176 -2.06 -16.30 -7.09
N ARG A 177 -3.33 -16.37 -6.70
CA ARG A 177 -3.78 -16.53 -5.31
C ARG A 177 -3.40 -17.90 -4.75
N HIS A 178 -3.23 -18.91 -5.60
CA HIS A 178 -2.91 -20.28 -5.18
C HIS A 178 -1.47 -20.45 -4.68
N TYR A 179 -0.58 -19.50 -4.93
CA TYR A 179 0.75 -19.49 -4.29
C TYR A 179 0.69 -19.28 -2.78
N TYR A 180 -0.44 -18.77 -2.28
CA TYR A 180 -0.62 -18.47 -0.87
C TYR A 180 -1.51 -19.54 -0.24
N PRO A 181 -1.23 -19.95 1.01
CA PRO A 181 -2.07 -20.91 1.70
C PRO A 181 -3.49 -20.34 1.85
N LYS A 182 -4.49 -21.22 1.97
CA LYS A 182 -5.87 -20.77 2.25
C LYS A 182 -5.92 -19.93 3.54
N PRO A 183 -6.83 -18.95 3.63
CA PRO A 183 -6.98 -18.14 4.84
C PRO A 183 -7.12 -19.00 6.09
N SER A 184 -6.43 -18.60 7.17
CA SER A 184 -6.47 -19.29 8.46
C SER A 184 -6.53 -18.27 9.60
N SER A 185 -6.75 -18.74 10.84
CA SER A 185 -6.75 -17.85 12.01
C SER A 185 -5.43 -17.08 12.21
N LYS A 186 -4.30 -17.66 11.78
CA LYS A 186 -2.97 -17.02 11.84
C LYS A 186 -2.70 -16.10 10.65
N ARG A 187 -3.24 -16.44 9.48
CA ARG A 187 -3.07 -15.68 8.22
C ARG A 187 -4.44 -15.39 7.59
N PRO A 188 -5.26 -14.54 8.21
CA PRO A 188 -6.62 -14.29 7.75
C PRO A 188 -6.67 -13.48 6.44
N LEU A 189 -5.56 -12.86 6.03
CA LEU A 189 -5.46 -12.08 4.79
C LEU A 189 -4.74 -12.85 3.68
N SER A 190 -4.48 -14.15 3.88
CA SER A 190 -3.70 -14.96 2.95
C SER A 190 -4.29 -14.93 1.54
N GLY A 191 -3.47 -14.53 0.56
CA GLY A 191 -3.86 -14.45 -0.85
C GLY A 191 -4.68 -13.20 -1.22
N LEU A 192 -5.01 -12.33 -0.27
CA LEU A 192 -5.65 -11.05 -0.56
C LEU A 192 -4.63 -10.04 -1.08
N ARG A 193 -4.92 -9.44 -2.23
CA ARG A 193 -4.05 -8.47 -2.91
C ARG A 193 -4.24 -7.08 -2.32
N LEU A 194 -3.11 -6.44 -2.01
CA LEU A 194 -3.01 -5.18 -1.31
C LEU A 194 -2.24 -4.16 -2.15
N GLY A 195 -2.87 -3.03 -2.42
CA GLY A 195 -2.20 -1.84 -2.93
C GLY A 195 -1.71 -0.98 -1.77
N VAL A 196 -0.54 -0.35 -1.92
CA VAL A 196 0.08 0.41 -0.82
C VAL A 196 0.22 1.88 -1.19
N LYS A 197 -0.46 2.79 -0.48
CA LYS A 197 -0.30 4.24 -0.67
C LYS A 197 1.18 4.65 -0.58
N ASP A 198 1.62 5.48 -1.51
CA ASP A 198 3.04 5.85 -1.67
C ASP A 198 3.58 6.87 -0.65
N ILE A 199 3.23 6.67 0.62
CA ILE A 199 3.88 7.28 1.78
C ILE A 199 4.28 6.23 2.83
N PHE A 200 3.92 4.97 2.59
CA PHE A 200 4.40 3.83 3.37
C PHE A 200 5.70 3.33 2.73
N ASN A 201 6.73 3.20 3.56
CA ASN A 201 7.94 2.49 3.18
C ASN A 201 7.64 1.02 2.95
N LEU A 202 8.19 0.48 1.87
CA LEU A 202 8.16 -0.92 1.52
C LEU A 202 9.59 -1.34 1.21
N LYS A 203 10.11 -2.32 1.95
CA LYS A 203 11.50 -2.74 1.88
C LYS A 203 11.93 -3.07 0.44
N GLY A 204 13.05 -2.52 -0.01
CA GLY A 204 13.63 -2.79 -1.33
C GLY A 204 13.17 -1.85 -2.45
N ILE A 205 12.16 -1.00 -2.22
CA ILE A 205 11.72 -0.01 -3.21
C ILE A 205 11.68 1.42 -2.65
N LYS A 206 11.67 2.41 -3.54
CA LYS A 206 11.59 3.83 -3.17
C LYS A 206 10.17 4.21 -2.76
N THR A 207 10.07 5.21 -1.90
CA THR A 207 8.81 5.91 -1.58
C THR A 207 8.87 7.29 -2.23
N GLY A 208 7.89 7.62 -3.07
CA GLY A 208 7.89 8.87 -3.84
C GLY A 208 7.06 9.99 -3.20
N ALA A 209 6.07 9.68 -2.38
CA ALA A 209 5.21 10.67 -1.71
C ALA A 209 4.53 11.66 -2.66
N GLY A 210 4.29 11.27 -3.92
CA GLY A 210 3.77 12.18 -4.94
C GLY A 210 4.73 13.32 -5.33
N SER A 211 6.03 13.19 -5.03
CA SER A 211 7.08 14.18 -5.36
C SER A 211 8.23 13.52 -6.10
N ARG A 212 8.53 14.04 -7.31
CA ARG A 212 9.70 13.58 -8.09
C ARG A 212 11.01 13.91 -7.36
N ALA A 213 11.09 15.08 -6.76
CA ALA A 213 12.26 15.51 -6.00
C ALA A 213 12.53 14.62 -4.78
N TYR A 214 11.50 14.23 -4.03
CA TYR A 214 11.63 13.28 -2.92
C TYR A 214 12.05 11.90 -3.41
N PHE A 215 11.41 11.41 -4.48
CA PHE A 215 11.75 10.13 -5.12
C PHE A 215 13.21 10.10 -5.58
N ASP A 216 13.74 11.17 -6.19
CA ASP A 216 15.12 11.22 -6.69
C ASP A 216 16.15 11.29 -5.56
N LEU A 217 15.80 11.96 -4.46
CA LEU A 217 16.69 12.22 -3.33
C LEU A 217 17.00 10.97 -2.51
N TYR A 218 15.98 10.24 -2.07
CA TYR A 218 16.15 9.14 -1.11
C TYR A 218 16.32 7.79 -1.80
N PRO A 219 17.14 6.87 -1.25
CA PRO A 219 17.29 5.52 -1.79
C PRO A 219 16.03 4.64 -1.53
N PRO A 220 15.98 3.41 -2.07
CA PRO A 220 15.00 2.42 -1.64
C PRO A 220 14.96 2.25 -0.11
N ALA A 221 13.79 1.99 0.45
CA ALA A 221 13.63 1.82 1.88
C ALA A 221 14.28 0.52 2.37
N ASP A 222 15.02 0.59 3.48
CA ASP A 222 15.64 -0.58 4.11
C ASP A 222 14.64 -1.47 4.84
N GLU A 223 13.52 -0.89 5.29
CA GLU A 223 12.49 -1.56 6.09
C GLU A 223 11.09 -1.21 5.63
N THR A 224 10.16 -2.14 5.83
CA THR A 224 8.73 -1.95 5.58
C THR A 224 8.09 -1.23 6.77
N ALA A 225 7.20 -0.27 6.51
CA ALA A 225 6.45 0.43 7.56
C ALA A 225 5.76 -0.57 8.50
N SER A 226 5.86 -0.36 9.82
CA SER A 226 5.50 -1.41 10.80
C SER A 226 4.03 -1.83 10.73
N SER A 227 3.13 -0.88 10.47
CA SER A 227 1.70 -1.18 10.29
C SER A 227 1.43 -1.95 9.00
N LEU A 228 2.17 -1.68 7.92
CA LEU A 228 2.10 -2.44 6.66
C LEU A 228 2.70 -3.84 6.82
N GLN A 229 3.85 -3.97 7.50
CA GLN A 229 4.48 -5.26 7.76
C GLN A 229 3.51 -6.21 8.48
N ARG A 230 2.71 -5.69 9.41
CA ARG A 230 1.68 -6.49 10.09
C ARG A 230 0.60 -7.03 9.14
N LEU A 231 0.22 -6.30 8.09
CA LEU A 231 -0.72 -6.81 7.09
C LEU A 231 -0.09 -7.93 6.25
N ILE A 232 1.17 -7.76 5.87
CA ILE A 232 1.95 -8.78 5.14
C ILE A 232 2.11 -10.04 5.98
N ASP A 233 2.41 -9.90 7.27
CA ASP A 233 2.51 -11.02 8.21
C ASP A 233 1.19 -11.79 8.38
N LEU A 234 0.04 -11.10 8.24
CA LEU A 234 -1.29 -11.70 8.22
C LEU A 234 -1.62 -12.36 6.87
N GLY A 235 -0.72 -12.30 5.89
CA GLY A 235 -0.82 -12.97 4.60
C GLY A 235 -1.22 -12.08 3.42
N ALA A 236 -1.38 -10.77 3.61
CA ALA A 236 -1.70 -9.87 2.51
C ALA A 236 -0.55 -9.80 1.48
N VAL A 237 -0.90 -9.73 0.21
CA VAL A 237 0.01 -9.81 -0.93
C VAL A 237 0.14 -8.44 -1.57
N VAL A 238 1.30 -7.80 -1.45
CA VAL A 238 1.50 -6.47 -2.04
C VAL A 238 1.73 -6.58 -3.55
N VAL A 239 0.95 -5.83 -4.33
CA VAL A 239 0.99 -5.86 -5.81
C VAL A 239 1.50 -4.55 -6.43
N GLY A 240 1.48 -3.45 -5.69
CA GLY A 240 2.00 -2.18 -6.19
C GLY A 240 1.91 -1.02 -5.21
N LYS A 241 2.59 0.07 -5.55
CA LYS A 241 2.48 1.37 -4.87
C LYS A 241 1.42 2.22 -5.55
N LEU A 242 0.48 2.73 -4.77
CA LEU A 242 -0.65 3.54 -5.19
C LEU A 242 -0.30 5.03 -5.09
N LYS A 243 -0.79 5.83 -6.04
CA LYS A 243 -0.59 7.28 -6.04
C LYS A 243 -1.17 7.93 -4.79
N THR A 244 -0.53 9.03 -4.41
CA THR A 244 -0.97 9.92 -3.33
C THR A 244 -0.92 11.35 -3.83
N ALA A 245 -1.76 12.21 -3.28
CA ALA A 245 -1.50 13.64 -3.37
C ALA A 245 -0.17 13.96 -2.66
N GLN A 246 0.57 14.96 -3.15
CA GLN A 246 1.95 15.20 -2.74
C GLN A 246 2.08 15.39 -1.21
N PHE A 247 2.96 14.61 -0.59
CA PHE A 247 3.20 14.55 0.86
C PHE A 247 1.91 14.36 1.69
N ALA A 248 0.91 13.69 1.12
CA ALA A 248 -0.41 13.56 1.70
C ALA A 248 -1.15 14.89 1.98
N ALA A 249 -0.71 15.99 1.38
CA ALA A 249 -1.41 17.26 1.39
C ALA A 249 -2.63 17.21 0.46
N GLY A 250 -3.66 18.01 0.75
CA GLY A 250 -4.84 18.08 -0.09
C GLY A 250 -4.51 18.67 -1.46
N GLU A 251 -4.93 18.01 -2.53
CA GLU A 251 -4.78 18.49 -3.91
C GLU A 251 -6.10 18.37 -4.66
N VAL A 252 -6.34 19.31 -5.57
CA VAL A 252 -7.50 19.33 -6.48
C VAL A 252 -7.01 19.01 -7.90
N PRO A 253 -7.60 18.00 -8.59
CA PRO A 253 -7.26 17.67 -9.97
C PRO A 253 -7.31 18.87 -10.93
N THR A 254 -6.39 18.84 -11.90
CA THR A 254 -5.95 19.89 -12.84
C THR A 254 -5.52 21.24 -12.26
N ALA A 255 -5.71 21.49 -10.97
CA ALA A 255 -5.24 22.71 -10.30
C ALA A 255 -3.86 22.54 -9.62
N ASN A 256 -3.69 21.49 -8.79
CA ASN A 256 -2.53 21.37 -7.90
C ASN A 256 -1.60 20.20 -8.24
N TYR A 257 -2.09 19.20 -8.98
CA TYR A 257 -1.33 18.02 -9.38
C TYR A 257 -0.30 18.36 -10.47
N VAL A 258 0.93 18.66 -10.06
CA VAL A 258 2.03 19.02 -10.99
C VAL A 258 3.03 17.89 -11.14
N ASP A 259 3.55 17.33 -10.04
CA ASP A 259 4.56 16.26 -10.09
C ASP A 259 4.01 14.91 -10.62
N GLN A 260 2.73 14.64 -10.37
CA GLN A 260 2.02 13.47 -10.87
C GLN A 260 0.60 13.88 -11.24
N LEU A 261 0.04 13.31 -12.31
CA LEU A 261 -1.36 13.48 -12.63
C LEU A 261 -2.23 12.73 -11.62
N ALA A 262 -3.34 13.36 -11.22
CA ALA A 262 -4.38 12.72 -10.42
C ALA A 262 -4.89 11.45 -11.14
N PRO A 263 -5.20 10.38 -10.40
CA PRO A 263 -5.82 9.20 -10.99
C PRO A 263 -7.26 9.51 -11.42
N PHE A 264 -7.77 8.75 -12.40
CA PHE A 264 -9.16 8.85 -12.81
C PHE A 264 -10.07 8.10 -11.83
N ASN A 265 -11.20 8.71 -11.48
CA ASN A 265 -12.25 8.04 -10.71
C ASN A 265 -13.19 7.35 -11.71
N PRO A 266 -13.43 6.02 -11.64
CA PRO A 266 -14.32 5.34 -12.58
C PRO A 266 -15.79 5.79 -12.48
N ARG A 267 -16.15 6.58 -11.46
CA ARG A 267 -17.49 7.17 -11.30
C ARG A 267 -17.57 8.56 -11.95
N GLY A 268 -18.78 8.97 -12.33
CA GLY A 268 -18.99 10.25 -13.01
C GLY A 268 -18.27 10.29 -14.35
N ASP A 269 -18.37 9.18 -15.11
CA ASP A 269 -17.82 8.99 -16.45
C ASP A 269 -16.30 9.20 -16.56
N GLY A 270 -15.56 8.99 -15.47
CA GLY A 270 -14.11 9.22 -15.43
C GLY A 270 -13.71 10.60 -14.90
N TYR A 271 -14.64 11.55 -14.82
CA TYR A 271 -14.32 12.98 -14.61
C TYR A 271 -14.61 13.48 -13.20
N GLN A 272 -15.15 12.64 -12.32
CA GLN A 272 -15.27 13.00 -10.92
C GLN A 272 -13.88 13.04 -10.25
N SER A 273 -13.67 13.98 -9.33
CA SER A 273 -12.45 13.97 -8.50
C SER A 273 -12.34 12.65 -7.72
N PRO A 274 -11.16 12.01 -7.65
CA PRO A 274 -10.93 10.85 -6.78
C PRO A 274 -10.79 11.24 -5.30
N SER A 275 -10.88 12.54 -4.97
CA SER A 275 -10.53 13.13 -3.68
C SER A 275 -9.06 12.88 -3.31
N SER A 276 -8.61 13.36 -2.15
CA SER A 276 -7.22 13.33 -1.72
C SER A 276 -7.09 13.05 -0.21
N SER A 277 -5.94 12.59 0.29
CA SER A 277 -4.70 12.31 -0.43
C SER A 277 -4.50 10.84 -0.81
N SER A 278 -5.31 9.89 -0.34
CA SER A 278 -5.24 8.49 -0.77
C SER A 278 -5.97 8.27 -2.11
N CYS A 279 -5.72 9.16 -3.08
CA CYS A 279 -6.41 9.23 -4.36
C CYS A 279 -6.23 7.97 -5.20
N GLY A 280 -5.00 7.47 -5.31
CA GLY A 280 -4.69 6.22 -6.02
C GLY A 280 -5.37 5.02 -5.37
N THR A 281 -5.41 4.97 -4.04
CA THR A 281 -6.12 3.91 -3.31
C THR A 281 -7.61 3.86 -3.61
N GLY A 282 -8.28 5.02 -3.57
CA GLY A 282 -9.69 5.13 -3.92
C GLY A 282 -9.96 4.73 -5.36
N ALA A 283 -9.22 5.31 -6.31
CA ALA A 283 -9.38 5.01 -7.73
C ALA A 283 -9.12 3.54 -8.06
N ALA A 284 -8.00 2.96 -7.59
CA ALA A 284 -7.65 1.57 -7.88
C ALA A 284 -8.70 0.59 -7.39
N LEU A 285 -9.17 0.73 -6.15
CA LEU A 285 -10.18 -0.17 -5.60
C LEU A 285 -11.55 -0.01 -6.26
N ALA A 286 -11.91 1.16 -6.76
CA ALA A 286 -13.15 1.31 -7.52
C ALA A 286 -13.04 0.78 -8.95
N SER A 287 -11.83 0.57 -9.46
CA SER A 287 -11.57 0.19 -10.85
C SER A 287 -11.28 -1.29 -11.01
N TYR A 288 -10.53 -1.88 -10.09
CA TYR A 288 -9.86 -3.15 -10.31
C TYR A 288 -10.41 -4.23 -9.38
N ASP A 289 -11.21 -5.15 -9.94
CA ASP A 289 -11.80 -6.26 -9.18
C ASP A 289 -10.76 -7.24 -8.63
N TRP A 290 -9.61 -7.34 -9.30
CA TRP A 290 -8.49 -8.17 -8.85
C TRP A 290 -7.77 -7.62 -7.61
N LEU A 291 -8.03 -6.38 -7.18
CA LEU A 291 -7.44 -5.74 -6.00
C LEU A 291 -8.41 -5.77 -4.82
N ASP A 292 -8.05 -6.37 -3.68
CA ASP A 292 -8.99 -6.59 -2.57
C ASP A 292 -8.99 -5.45 -1.54
N LEU A 293 -7.79 -4.96 -1.21
CA LEU A 293 -7.55 -3.97 -0.17
C LEU A 293 -6.55 -2.91 -0.65
N GLY A 294 -6.62 -1.73 -0.04
CA GLY A 294 -5.66 -0.68 -0.28
C GLY A 294 -5.35 0.10 0.99
N THR A 295 -4.07 0.38 1.25
CA THR A 295 -3.70 1.21 2.40
C THR A 295 -3.96 2.68 2.13
N GLY A 296 -4.21 3.43 3.19
CA GLY A 296 -4.31 4.88 3.19
C GLY A 296 -3.85 5.47 4.52
N THR A 297 -3.84 6.80 4.57
CA THR A 297 -3.72 7.54 5.83
C THR A 297 -4.81 8.59 5.91
N ASP A 298 -5.29 8.91 7.11
CA ASP A 298 -6.32 9.92 7.35
C ASP A 298 -5.88 10.86 8.47
N THR A 299 -5.36 12.02 8.08
CA THR A 299 -5.06 13.15 8.98
C THR A 299 -6.31 14.01 9.17
N THR A 300 -7.00 14.33 8.07
CA THR A 300 -8.15 15.26 8.02
C THR A 300 -9.31 14.77 7.16
N GLY A 301 -9.21 13.56 6.61
CA GLY A 301 -10.20 13.02 5.66
C GLY A 301 -9.60 12.13 4.59
N SER A 302 -8.29 11.92 4.57
CA SER A 302 -7.61 11.30 3.42
C SER A 302 -7.88 9.81 3.21
N ILE A 303 -8.65 9.14 4.07
CA ILE A 303 -9.28 7.84 3.76
C ILE A 303 -10.75 8.06 3.42
N ARG A 304 -11.48 8.77 4.28
CA ARG A 304 -12.93 8.97 4.14
C ARG A 304 -13.32 9.70 2.85
N GLY A 305 -12.55 10.70 2.44
CA GLY A 305 -12.75 11.49 1.21
C GLY A 305 -12.62 10.62 -0.05
N PRO A 306 -11.47 9.95 -0.27
CA PRO A 306 -11.34 9.01 -1.38
C PRO A 306 -12.37 7.88 -1.35
N SER A 307 -12.71 7.34 -0.17
CA SER A 307 -13.78 6.34 -0.07
C SER A 307 -15.14 6.88 -0.51
N MET A 308 -15.54 8.05 -0.03
CA MET A 308 -16.81 8.68 -0.41
C MET A 308 -16.87 8.96 -1.91
N ALA A 309 -15.82 9.58 -2.47
CA ALA A 309 -15.79 9.93 -3.88
C ALA A 309 -15.80 8.71 -4.80
N ASN A 310 -15.12 7.61 -4.42
CA ASN A 310 -15.02 6.42 -5.26
C ASN A 310 -16.08 5.36 -4.95
N GLY A 311 -16.98 5.57 -3.98
CA GLY A 311 -18.04 4.62 -3.63
C GLY A 311 -17.56 3.40 -2.85
N LEU A 312 -16.62 3.59 -1.93
CA LEU A 312 -15.94 2.53 -1.20
C LEU A 312 -16.16 2.66 0.30
N PHE A 313 -15.83 1.60 1.03
CA PHE A 313 -15.76 1.62 2.48
C PHE A 313 -14.34 2.01 2.92
N GLY A 314 -14.24 2.96 3.83
CA GLY A 314 -12.99 3.36 4.45
C GLY A 314 -13.21 3.75 5.90
N LEU A 315 -12.27 3.38 6.76
CA LEU A 315 -12.36 3.64 8.20
C LEU A 315 -11.15 4.46 8.65
N ARG A 316 -11.43 5.59 9.29
CA ARG A 316 -10.45 6.30 10.12
C ARG A 316 -10.50 5.70 11.51
N VAL A 317 -9.39 5.15 11.96
CA VAL A 317 -9.28 4.47 13.26
C VAL A 317 -8.96 5.46 14.37
N THR A 318 -9.09 5.03 15.63
CA THR A 318 -8.68 5.86 16.77
C THR A 318 -7.20 6.21 16.67
N ASN A 319 -6.85 7.46 16.95
CA ASN A 319 -5.47 7.93 16.89
C ASN A 319 -4.53 7.07 17.74
N ALA A 320 -3.28 6.91 17.29
CA ALA A 320 -2.24 6.10 17.93
C ALA A 320 -2.54 4.59 18.06
N SER A 321 -3.59 4.07 17.42
CA SER A 321 -3.91 2.63 17.49
C SER A 321 -2.98 1.73 16.66
N LEU A 322 -2.23 2.32 15.73
CA LEU A 322 -1.23 1.65 14.90
C LEU A 322 0.03 2.51 14.83
N SER A 323 1.19 1.86 14.69
CA SER A 323 2.46 2.58 14.53
C SER A 323 2.49 3.35 13.20
N LEU A 324 3.09 4.53 13.26
CA LEU A 324 3.40 5.39 12.12
C LEU A 324 4.85 5.20 11.63
N ASP A 325 5.61 4.28 12.23
CA ASP A 325 7.00 4.02 11.84
C ASP A 325 7.09 3.58 10.37
N GLY A 326 7.94 4.27 9.61
CA GLY A 326 8.08 4.08 8.17
C GLY A 326 6.95 4.69 7.32
N ILE A 327 6.10 5.53 7.90
CA ILE A 327 5.10 6.34 7.17
C ILE A 327 5.55 7.81 7.18
N LEU A 328 5.57 8.45 6.02
CA LEU A 328 5.90 9.88 5.94
C LEU A 328 4.83 10.72 6.67
N PRO A 329 5.23 11.66 7.54
CA PRO A 329 4.32 12.35 8.43
C PRO A 329 3.64 13.56 7.78
N VAL A 330 2.39 13.82 8.18
CA VAL A 330 1.74 15.13 8.10
C VAL A 330 1.68 15.74 9.50
N SER A 331 1.06 15.03 10.45
CA SER A 331 1.12 15.37 11.87
C SER A 331 1.00 14.10 12.68
N SER A 332 2.05 13.75 13.44
CA SER A 332 2.07 12.55 14.29
C SER A 332 0.91 12.46 15.29
N LYS A 333 0.28 13.59 15.61
CA LYS A 333 -0.87 13.66 16.53
C LYS A 333 -2.20 13.34 15.85
N MET A 334 -2.29 13.52 14.53
CA MET A 334 -3.53 13.40 13.77
C MET A 334 -3.51 12.27 12.74
N ASP A 335 -2.32 11.86 12.31
CA ASP A 335 -2.12 10.80 11.34
C ASP A 335 -2.60 9.46 11.87
N THR A 336 -3.38 8.78 11.03
CA THR A 336 -3.81 7.41 11.29
C THR A 336 -3.67 6.60 10.01
N PRO A 337 -3.02 5.43 10.04
CA PRO A 337 -3.06 4.52 8.91
C PRO A 337 -4.43 3.81 8.89
N GLY A 338 -4.86 3.42 7.70
CA GLY A 338 -6.10 2.69 7.53
C GLY A 338 -6.17 1.97 6.19
N LEU A 339 -7.32 1.35 5.95
CA LEU A 339 -7.65 0.56 4.78
C LEU A 339 -8.90 1.12 4.09
N ILE A 340 -8.93 0.94 2.79
CA ILE A 340 -10.09 1.13 1.92
C ILE A 340 -10.40 -0.23 1.27
N ALA A 341 -11.69 -0.53 1.06
CA ALA A 341 -12.15 -1.76 0.40
C ALA A 341 -13.51 -1.55 -0.30
N ARG A 342 -13.84 -2.43 -1.25
CA ARG A 342 -15.18 -2.50 -1.87
C ARG A 342 -16.23 -3.18 -0.98
N ASP A 343 -15.79 -4.10 -0.12
CA ASP A 343 -16.68 -4.88 0.75
C ASP A 343 -16.48 -4.56 2.23
N ALA A 344 -17.59 -4.29 2.93
CA ALA A 344 -17.58 -3.91 4.34
C ALA A 344 -17.20 -5.08 5.26
N LYS A 345 -17.55 -6.33 4.91
CA LYS A 345 -17.23 -7.51 5.73
C LYS A 345 -15.73 -7.80 5.68
N LEU A 346 -15.14 -7.72 4.49
CA LEU A 346 -13.71 -7.80 4.26
C LEU A 346 -12.97 -6.70 5.03
N LEU A 347 -13.43 -5.45 4.95
CA LEU A 347 -12.83 -4.35 5.69
C LEU A 347 -12.86 -4.60 7.20
N GLN A 348 -14.00 -5.04 7.73
CA GLN A 348 -14.15 -5.39 9.15
C GLN A 348 -13.21 -6.53 9.56
N MET A 349 -13.16 -7.61 8.79
CA MET A 349 -12.27 -8.76 9.05
C MET A 349 -10.80 -8.32 9.06
N ALA A 350 -10.40 -7.49 8.09
CA ALA A 350 -9.04 -6.96 8.00
C ALA A 350 -8.69 -6.14 9.23
N TYR A 351 -9.54 -5.21 9.65
CA TYR A 351 -9.30 -4.42 10.86
C TYR A 351 -9.29 -5.25 12.14
N LYS A 352 -10.21 -6.20 12.30
CA LYS A 352 -10.23 -7.10 13.48
C LYS A 352 -8.89 -7.82 13.63
N SER A 353 -8.37 -8.34 12.54
CA SER A 353 -7.07 -9.03 12.48
C SER A 353 -5.90 -8.07 12.68
N TRP A 354 -5.93 -6.93 12.00
CA TRP A 354 -4.88 -5.92 12.01
C TRP A 354 -4.73 -5.22 13.36
N PHE A 355 -5.79 -5.12 14.16
CA PHE A 355 -5.71 -4.63 15.54
C PHE A 355 -5.49 -5.74 16.57
N LYS A 356 -5.73 -7.02 16.23
CA LYS A 356 -6.00 -8.08 17.21
C LYS A 356 -7.15 -7.68 18.15
N ALA A 357 -8.16 -6.99 17.60
CA ALA A 357 -9.25 -6.44 18.38
C ALA A 357 -10.08 -7.57 19.00
N LYS A 358 -10.29 -7.51 20.32
CA LYS A 358 -11.28 -8.33 21.01
C LYS A 358 -12.63 -7.61 20.92
N SER A 359 -13.62 -8.21 20.27
CA SER A 359 -14.97 -7.65 20.22
C SER A 359 -15.66 -7.93 21.55
N ASN A 360 -15.73 -6.92 22.41
CA ASN A 360 -16.45 -7.00 23.69
C ASN A 360 -17.85 -6.37 23.62
N TYR A 361 -18.30 -5.95 22.43
CA TYR A 361 -19.62 -5.35 22.24
C TYR A 361 -20.68 -6.45 22.25
N LYS A 362 -21.56 -6.42 23.27
CA LYS A 362 -22.66 -7.38 23.43
C LYS A 362 -23.98 -6.90 22.80
N SER A 363 -24.06 -5.63 22.42
CA SER A 363 -25.27 -5.03 21.87
C SER A 363 -24.94 -3.84 20.95
N PHE A 364 -25.86 -3.55 20.04
CA PHE A 364 -25.79 -2.36 19.19
C PHE A 364 -25.99 -1.07 19.99
N PRO A 365 -25.39 0.06 19.56
CA PRO A 365 -25.61 1.36 20.17
C PRO A 365 -27.09 1.77 20.09
N LYS A 366 -27.61 2.38 21.17
CA LYS A 366 -29.01 2.80 21.29
C LYS A 366 -29.26 4.28 21.04
N ARG A 367 -28.22 5.01 20.62
CA ARG A 367 -28.29 6.45 20.37
C ARG A 367 -27.48 6.83 19.14
N ILE A 368 -28.07 7.64 18.27
CA ILE A 368 -27.44 8.27 17.11
C ILE A 368 -27.44 9.77 17.36
N VAL A 369 -26.26 10.39 17.39
CA VAL A 369 -26.10 11.83 17.64
C VAL A 369 -25.74 12.53 16.34
N LEU A 370 -26.57 13.49 15.92
CA LEU A 370 -26.38 14.26 14.69
C LEU A 370 -26.02 15.71 15.03
N PRO A 371 -24.85 16.22 14.63
CA PRO A 371 -24.55 17.64 14.71
C PRO A 371 -25.52 18.45 13.86
N GLU A 372 -26.22 19.41 14.44
CA GLU A 372 -27.14 20.29 13.70
C GLU A 372 -26.42 21.03 12.58
N GLU A 373 -25.17 21.43 12.83
CA GLU A 373 -24.33 22.15 11.89
C GLU A 373 -24.03 21.34 10.61
N SER A 374 -24.04 20.00 10.68
CA SER A 374 -23.83 19.13 9.52
C SER A 374 -25.07 18.97 8.64
N TRP A 375 -26.25 19.38 9.12
CA TRP A 375 -27.54 19.23 8.44
C TRP A 375 -28.14 20.57 7.97
N SER A 376 -27.29 21.59 7.74
CA SER A 376 -27.74 22.88 7.21
C SER A 376 -28.41 22.74 5.84
N SER A 377 -29.40 23.59 5.55
CA SER A 377 -30.25 23.60 4.35
C SER A 377 -29.54 23.87 3.00
N SER A 378 -28.21 23.93 2.98
CA SER A 378 -27.40 24.34 1.82
C SER A 378 -27.16 23.24 0.76
N ASN A 379 -27.54 21.98 1.02
CA ASN A 379 -27.35 20.88 0.07
C ASN A 379 -28.63 20.05 -0.11
N MET A 380 -29.62 20.61 -0.82
CA MET A 380 -30.96 20.04 -0.92
C MET A 380 -31.03 18.69 -1.66
N THR A 381 -30.07 18.38 -2.54
CA THR A 381 -30.12 17.16 -3.37
C THR A 381 -29.69 15.90 -2.62
N SER A 382 -28.69 15.99 -1.73
CA SER A 382 -28.18 14.81 -1.01
C SER A 382 -28.90 14.52 0.31
N MET A 383 -29.52 15.54 0.93
CA MET A 383 -30.14 15.41 2.26
C MET A 383 -31.24 14.35 2.34
N PRO A 384 -32.14 14.18 1.36
CA PRO A 384 -33.14 13.11 1.41
C PRO A 384 -32.53 11.71 1.51
N ILE A 385 -31.38 11.48 0.87
CA ILE A 385 -30.66 10.20 0.92
C ILE A 385 -30.07 9.98 2.32
N PHE A 386 -29.45 11.01 2.91
CA PHE A 386 -28.93 10.94 4.27
C PHE A 386 -30.04 10.73 5.31
N ASP A 387 -31.15 11.45 5.20
CA ASP A 387 -32.28 11.33 6.12
C ASP A 387 -32.89 9.92 6.05
N LYS A 388 -33.04 9.37 4.83
CA LYS A 388 -33.46 7.97 4.66
C LYS A 388 -32.47 7.01 5.31
N PHE A 389 -31.17 7.17 5.07
CA PHE A 389 -30.14 6.32 5.66
C PHE A 389 -30.17 6.36 7.20
N ILE A 390 -30.29 7.54 7.80
CA ILE A 390 -30.37 7.70 9.26
C ILE A 390 -31.63 7.02 9.81
N LYS A 391 -32.77 7.15 9.11
CA LYS A 391 -34.03 6.49 9.50
C LYS A 391 -33.88 4.96 9.48
N ASP A 392 -33.31 4.42 8.40
CA ASP A 392 -33.07 2.98 8.24
C ASP A 392 -32.09 2.47 9.30
N LEU A 393 -31.02 3.22 9.57
CA LEU A 393 -30.04 2.90 10.61
C LEU A 393 -30.64 2.95 12.02
N SER A 394 -31.44 3.97 12.33
CA SER A 394 -32.16 4.09 13.61
C SER A 394 -33.07 2.89 13.84
N THR A 395 -33.80 2.49 12.81
CA THR A 395 -34.70 1.32 12.83
C THR A 395 -33.91 0.04 13.05
N LEU A 396 -32.84 -0.18 12.29
CA LEU A 396 -31.97 -1.35 12.40
C LEU A 396 -31.37 -1.51 13.81
N LEU A 397 -30.91 -0.41 14.40
CA LEU A 397 -30.25 -0.43 15.71
C LEU A 397 -31.26 -0.43 16.89
N GLY A 398 -32.52 -0.06 16.63
CA GLY A 398 -33.48 0.36 17.65
C GLY A 398 -32.91 1.51 18.47
N ALA A 399 -32.33 2.51 17.80
CA ALA A 399 -31.60 3.61 18.41
C ALA A 399 -32.35 4.94 18.28
N LYS A 400 -32.35 5.74 19.34
CA LYS A 400 -32.92 7.10 19.33
C LYS A 400 -32.01 8.06 18.57
N VAL A 401 -32.59 8.83 17.65
CA VAL A 401 -31.88 9.92 16.95
C VAL A 401 -31.99 11.20 17.78
N GLU A 402 -30.85 11.83 18.06
CA GLU A 402 -30.77 13.10 18.79
C GLU A 402 -29.97 14.11 17.96
N ARG A 403 -30.62 15.23 17.61
CA ARG A 403 -29.95 16.37 16.99
C ARG A 403 -29.33 17.23 18.08
N VAL A 404 -28.08 17.66 17.87
CA VAL A 404 -27.41 18.51 18.85
C VAL A 404 -26.60 19.62 18.20
N ASN A 405 -26.85 20.84 18.66
CA ASN A 405 -26.02 21.99 18.37
C ASN A 405 -24.65 21.85 19.05
N THR A 406 -23.60 21.58 18.26
CA THR A 406 -22.24 21.37 18.78
C THR A 406 -21.57 22.67 19.19
N ASN A 407 -21.82 23.77 18.49
CA ASN A 407 -21.32 25.10 18.83
C ASN A 407 -21.90 25.60 20.15
N LYS A 408 -23.22 25.57 20.31
CA LYS A 408 -23.90 25.99 21.56
C LYS A 408 -23.46 25.14 22.74
N SER A 409 -23.38 23.82 22.58
CA SER A 409 -22.90 22.93 23.63
C SER A 409 -21.46 23.27 24.04
N PHE A 410 -20.58 23.53 23.07
CA PHE A 410 -19.20 23.89 23.36
C PHE A 410 -19.10 25.20 24.16
N ILE A 411 -19.81 26.25 23.74
CA ILE A 411 -19.88 27.53 24.45
C ILE A 411 -20.35 27.32 25.90
N GLN A 412 -21.46 26.59 26.09
CA GLN A 412 -22.06 26.37 27.41
C GLN A 412 -21.14 25.61 28.37
N HIS A 413 -20.39 24.61 27.89
CA HIS A 413 -19.56 23.76 28.76
C HIS A 413 -18.16 24.32 29.00
N THR A 414 -17.68 25.22 28.14
CA THR A 414 -16.29 25.71 28.20
C THR A 414 -16.18 27.18 28.58
N GLY A 415 -17.27 27.95 28.49
CA GLY A 415 -17.27 29.40 28.64
C GLY A 415 -16.58 30.14 27.47
N ASN A 416 -16.26 29.46 26.37
CA ASN A 416 -15.69 30.10 25.18
C ASN A 416 -16.68 31.08 24.54
N LYS A 417 -16.15 32.16 23.96
CA LYS A 417 -16.94 33.17 23.24
C LYS A 417 -17.47 32.67 21.90
N GLU A 418 -16.80 31.69 21.31
CA GLU A 418 -17.11 31.15 19.99
C GLU A 418 -17.43 29.66 20.06
N GLY A 419 -18.20 29.18 19.09
CA GLY A 419 -18.52 27.76 18.94
C GLY A 419 -17.31 26.90 18.56
N ILE A 420 -17.44 25.58 18.73
CA ILE A 420 -16.40 24.61 18.42
C ILE A 420 -15.82 24.76 17.00
N SER A 421 -16.68 25.08 16.03
CA SER A 421 -16.28 25.20 14.62
C SER A 421 -15.27 26.33 14.40
N SER A 422 -15.48 27.48 15.03
CA SER A 422 -14.53 28.60 15.00
C SER A 422 -13.30 28.30 15.84
N TYR A 423 -13.51 27.70 17.02
CA TYR A 423 -12.44 27.38 17.97
C TYR A 423 -11.35 26.46 17.39
N ILE A 424 -11.73 25.53 16.50
CA ILE A 424 -10.78 24.61 15.85
C ILE A 424 -10.36 25.07 14.45
N SER A 425 -10.87 26.19 13.94
CA SER A 425 -10.68 26.60 12.54
C SER A 425 -9.20 26.82 12.14
N ASP A 426 -8.32 27.03 13.13
CA ASP A 426 -6.89 27.24 12.95
C ASP A 426 -6.07 25.93 12.87
N TYR A 427 -6.70 24.77 13.00
CA TYR A 427 -6.00 23.47 12.93
C TYR A 427 -5.16 23.27 11.65
N PRO A 428 -5.48 23.82 10.46
CA PRO A 428 -4.61 23.68 9.28
C PRO A 428 -3.22 24.28 9.50
N PHE A 429 -3.10 25.35 10.30
CA PHE A 429 -1.79 25.93 10.64
C PHE A 429 -0.96 25.00 11.53
N VAL A 430 -1.62 24.23 12.40
CA VAL A 430 -0.95 23.19 13.21
C VAL A 430 -0.39 22.11 12.30
N LEU A 431 -1.18 21.64 11.32
CA LEU A 431 -0.74 20.63 10.36
C LEU A 431 0.43 21.09 9.51
N ILE A 432 0.35 22.29 8.93
CA ILE A 432 1.44 22.86 8.12
C ILE A 432 2.74 22.94 8.93
N ARG A 433 2.66 23.41 10.18
CA ARG A 433 3.84 23.54 11.04
C ARG A 433 4.42 22.17 11.42
N ASP A 434 3.56 21.23 11.81
CA ASP A 434 4.00 19.89 12.21
C ASP A 434 4.64 19.16 11.03
N GLN A 435 4.04 19.24 9.83
CA GLN A 435 4.58 18.64 8.61
C GLN A 435 5.88 19.31 8.18
N TRP A 436 5.97 20.64 8.27
CA TRP A 436 7.21 21.36 7.99
C TRP A 436 8.37 20.84 8.85
N ARG A 437 8.16 20.72 10.17
CA ARG A 437 9.20 20.25 11.09
C ARG A 437 9.55 18.79 10.91
N ALA A 438 8.56 17.94 10.65
CA ALA A 438 8.74 16.49 10.59
C ALA A 438 9.23 15.99 9.22
N LEU A 439 8.97 16.75 8.15
CA LEU A 439 9.27 16.35 6.78
C LEU A 439 9.92 17.47 5.97
N GLY A 440 9.32 18.66 5.92
CA GLY A 440 9.72 19.73 5.01
C GLY A 440 11.15 20.27 5.22
N GLU A 441 11.49 20.62 6.45
CA GLU A 441 12.80 21.15 6.84
C GLU A 441 13.95 20.16 6.56
N PRO A 442 13.92 18.90 7.05
CA PRO A 442 14.98 17.94 6.73
C PRO A 442 15.02 17.61 5.23
N PHE A 443 13.88 17.45 4.56
CA PHE A 443 13.84 17.18 3.12
C PHE A 443 14.53 18.27 2.29
N ILE A 444 14.22 19.54 2.56
CA ILE A 444 14.81 20.66 1.83
C ILE A 444 16.31 20.74 2.11
N ALA A 445 16.73 20.57 3.37
CA ALA A 445 18.15 20.57 3.73
C ALA A 445 18.92 19.47 2.99
N ASP A 446 18.42 18.23 3.01
CA ASP A 446 19.02 17.09 2.32
C ASP A 446 19.07 17.30 0.80
N TYR A 447 17.99 17.85 0.21
CA TYR A 447 17.93 18.13 -1.23
C TYR A 447 18.92 19.21 -1.65
N GLN A 448 19.05 20.27 -0.85
CA GLN A 448 20.01 21.34 -1.09
C GLN A 448 21.45 20.85 -0.92
N GLU A 449 21.74 20.04 0.10
CA GLU A 449 23.07 19.43 0.30
C GLU A 449 23.46 18.59 -0.93
N ARG A 450 22.52 17.81 -1.49
CA ARG A 450 22.80 16.91 -2.61
C ARG A 450 22.83 17.59 -3.97
N PHE A 451 21.95 18.56 -4.22
CA PHE A 451 21.71 19.11 -5.57
C PHE A 451 21.97 20.62 -5.69
N GLY A 452 22.31 21.32 -4.60
CA GLY A 452 22.64 22.75 -4.64
C GLY A 452 21.47 23.70 -4.98
N ARG A 453 20.23 23.22 -4.93
CA ARG A 453 19.01 23.99 -5.27
C ARG A 453 17.83 23.57 -4.41
N PHE A 454 16.76 24.36 -4.39
CA PHE A 454 15.51 23.98 -3.71
C PHE A 454 14.74 22.92 -4.51
N PRO A 455 14.08 21.96 -3.85
CA PRO A 455 13.15 21.05 -4.51
C PRO A 455 11.89 21.80 -4.95
N PHE A 456 11.27 21.34 -6.03
CA PHE A 456 9.92 21.78 -6.39
C PHE A 456 8.89 21.14 -5.44
N VAL A 457 7.85 21.90 -5.11
CA VAL A 457 6.71 21.46 -4.30
C VAL A 457 5.45 21.96 -5.00
N ASN A 458 4.45 21.09 -5.15
CA ASN A 458 3.17 21.40 -5.78
C ASN A 458 2.48 22.59 -5.05
N PRO A 459 1.75 23.45 -5.77
CA PRO A 459 1.01 24.54 -5.14
C PRO A 459 -0.14 23.97 -4.31
N VAL A 460 -0.24 24.35 -3.03
CA VAL A 460 -1.32 23.92 -2.12
C VAL A 460 -2.59 24.73 -2.42
N PRO A 461 -3.81 24.14 -2.35
CA PRO A 461 -5.06 24.89 -2.50
C PRO A 461 -5.08 26.11 -1.56
N ALA A 462 -5.34 27.28 -2.15
CA ALA A 462 -5.14 28.57 -1.52
C ALA A 462 -6.23 28.89 -0.45
N PRO A 463 -6.03 29.88 0.46
CA PRO A 463 -5.37 31.17 0.25
C PRO A 463 -3.88 31.07 0.61
N ALA A 464 -3.14 30.35 -0.22
CA ALA A 464 -1.79 29.90 0.02
C ALA A 464 -1.04 29.88 -1.32
N SER A 465 -0.92 31.06 -1.95
CA SER A 465 0.25 31.31 -2.80
C SER A 465 1.50 31.41 -1.89
N LEU A 466 1.88 30.27 -1.31
CA LEU A 466 2.98 30.15 -0.37
C LEU A 466 4.17 29.52 -1.10
N SER A 467 5.08 30.37 -1.57
CA SER A 467 6.42 29.93 -1.91
C SER A 467 7.15 29.42 -0.64
N PRO A 468 8.19 28.57 -0.75
CA PRO A 468 8.94 28.05 0.41
C PRO A 468 9.36 29.13 1.44
N PRO A 469 9.78 30.35 1.02
CA PRO A 469 10.08 31.45 1.96
C PRO A 469 8.85 31.96 2.74
N LYS A 470 7.65 31.91 2.16
CA LYS A 470 6.40 32.32 2.82
C LYS A 470 5.88 31.25 3.79
N LEU A 471 6.01 29.96 3.44
CA LEU A 471 5.76 28.82 4.34
C LEU A 471 6.60 28.94 5.61
N MET A 472 7.89 29.27 5.46
CA MET A 472 8.82 29.49 6.58
C MET A 472 8.34 30.60 7.53
N LYS A 473 7.83 31.73 6.99
CA LYS A 473 7.27 32.84 7.80
C LYS A 473 5.98 32.48 8.54
N VAL A 474 5.12 31.64 7.97
CA VAL A 474 3.87 31.21 8.62
C VAL A 474 4.14 30.15 9.69
N ALA A 475 5.03 29.19 9.41
CA ALA A 475 5.41 28.13 10.36
C ALA A 475 6.18 28.65 11.60
N THR A 476 6.82 29.82 11.50
CA THR A 476 7.65 30.42 12.56
C THR A 476 6.94 31.47 13.43
N LYS A 477 5.73 31.95 13.05
CA LYS A 477 4.94 32.85 13.89
C LYS A 477 4.43 32.14 15.18
N ARG A 478 4.67 32.73 16.36
CA ARG A 478 4.00 32.38 17.64
C ARG A 478 2.50 32.71 17.50
N ARG A 479 1.46 31.89 17.75
CA ARG A 479 1.20 30.53 18.27
C ARG A 479 -0.04 29.98 17.50
N PRO A 480 -0.21 28.65 17.38
CA PRO A 480 -1.43 28.04 17.93
C PRO A 480 -1.05 27.12 19.08
N THR A 481 -1.59 27.38 20.27
CA THR A 481 -1.30 26.55 21.44
C THR A 481 -1.97 25.19 21.27
N THR A 482 -1.20 24.17 20.90
CA THR A 482 -1.70 22.79 20.83
C THR A 482 -2.17 22.28 22.20
N SER A 483 -1.87 22.99 23.30
CA SER A 483 -2.38 22.71 24.66
C SER A 483 -3.91 22.61 24.69
N ARG A 484 -4.62 23.36 23.84
CA ARG A 484 -6.08 23.31 23.69
C ARG A 484 -6.62 21.95 23.20
N PHE A 485 -5.79 21.19 22.50
CA PHE A 485 -6.08 19.86 21.96
C PHE A 485 -5.52 18.71 22.83
N THR A 486 -4.90 19.02 23.97
CA THR A 486 -4.33 17.98 24.85
C THR A 486 -5.40 17.30 25.70
N LYS A 487 -5.03 16.19 26.35
CA LYS A 487 -5.87 15.38 27.24
C LYS A 487 -6.50 16.15 28.42
N ASN A 488 -5.99 17.34 28.75
CA ASN A 488 -6.58 18.24 29.76
C ASN A 488 -7.02 19.59 29.15
N GLY A 489 -6.99 19.70 27.82
CA GLY A 489 -7.40 20.89 27.10
C GLY A 489 -8.92 21.02 26.98
N THR A 490 -9.38 22.25 26.78
CA THR A 490 -10.79 22.64 26.69
C THR A 490 -11.60 21.81 25.70
N LEU A 491 -11.01 21.43 24.56
CA LEU A 491 -11.68 20.59 23.57
C LEU A 491 -12.00 19.19 24.11
N HIS A 492 -11.00 18.60 24.74
CA HIS A 492 -11.08 17.23 25.24
C HIS A 492 -11.99 17.12 26.46
N SER A 493 -11.96 18.11 27.36
CA SER A 493 -12.88 18.14 28.50
C SER A 493 -14.32 18.27 28.04
N TRP A 494 -14.63 19.15 27.09
CA TRP A 494 -15.95 19.27 26.50
C TRP A 494 -16.40 17.97 25.85
N TYR A 495 -15.58 17.38 24.98
CA TYR A 495 -15.94 16.15 24.28
C TYR A 495 -16.25 15.00 25.26
N ARG A 496 -15.47 14.89 26.34
CA ARG A 496 -15.69 13.89 27.39
C ARG A 496 -16.94 14.14 28.23
N LEU A 497 -17.17 15.37 28.65
CA LEU A 497 -18.23 15.69 29.60
C LEU A 497 -19.59 15.85 28.90
N ALA A 498 -19.61 16.41 27.69
CA ALA A 498 -20.85 16.80 27.01
C ALA A 498 -21.34 15.79 25.97
N ARG A 499 -20.50 14.83 25.52
CA ARG A 499 -20.81 13.98 24.36
C ARG A 499 -20.68 12.48 24.59
N ILE A 500 -19.68 12.04 25.36
CA ILE A 500 -19.49 10.63 25.71
C ILE A 500 -19.33 10.51 27.24
N PRO A 501 -20.42 10.52 28.01
CA PRO A 501 -20.35 10.13 29.42
C PRO A 501 -19.81 8.71 29.48
N TRP A 502 -18.82 8.47 30.35
CA TRP A 502 -18.14 7.18 30.50
C TRP A 502 -19.13 5.99 30.44
N SER A 503 -18.94 5.09 29.47
CA SER A 503 -19.11 3.66 29.76
C SER A 503 -17.71 3.13 30.05
N SER A 504 -17.59 2.19 30.99
CA SER A 504 -16.35 1.67 31.60
C SER A 504 -15.39 0.92 30.66
N THR A 505 -15.34 1.27 29.37
CA THR A 505 -14.47 0.64 28.39
C THR A 505 -13.16 1.41 28.26
N HIS A 506 -12.09 0.78 28.74
CA HIS A 506 -10.72 1.26 28.66
C HIS A 506 -10.32 1.55 27.20
N LEU A 507 -10.12 2.82 26.86
CA LEU A 507 -9.25 3.18 25.74
C LEU A 507 -7.81 2.86 26.17
N VAL A 508 -7.10 2.16 25.29
CA VAL A 508 -5.68 1.80 25.43
C VAL A 508 -4.90 3.05 25.88
N PRO A 509 -4.16 3.02 27.00
CA PRO A 509 -3.36 4.16 27.42
C PRO A 509 -2.37 4.51 26.31
N GLU A 510 -2.07 5.80 26.16
CA GLU A 510 -0.93 6.27 25.35
C GLU A 510 0.25 5.33 25.61
N PRO A 511 0.93 4.78 24.57
CA PRO A 511 2.23 4.18 24.80
C PRO A 511 3.09 5.30 25.39
N SER A 512 3.44 5.14 26.66
CA SER A 512 4.32 6.06 27.36
C SER A 512 5.65 6.05 26.61
N TYR A 513 5.90 7.12 25.85
CA TYR A 513 7.16 7.40 25.16
C TYR A 513 8.32 7.69 26.14
N THR A 514 8.26 7.19 27.37
CA THR A 514 9.25 7.41 28.43
C THR A 514 10.28 6.29 28.52
N GLY A 515 10.08 5.15 27.82
CA GLY A 515 10.98 3.98 27.90
C GLY A 515 12.10 3.89 26.85
N MET A 516 11.99 4.59 25.72
CA MET A 516 12.86 4.32 24.55
C MET A 516 13.98 5.35 24.33
N HIS A 517 14.08 6.38 25.18
CA HIS A 517 15.10 7.43 25.02
C HIS A 517 16.46 7.09 25.65
N ARG A 518 16.56 6.11 26.56
CA ARG A 518 17.84 5.78 27.22
C ARG A 518 18.66 4.69 26.52
N SER A 519 18.06 3.86 25.67
CA SER A 519 18.75 2.73 25.01
C SER A 519 19.21 3.02 23.57
N ILE A 520 18.79 4.13 22.94
CA ILE A 520 19.13 4.46 21.53
C ILE A 520 20.32 5.43 21.42
N LEU A 521 20.68 6.16 22.48
CA LEU A 521 21.84 7.07 22.47
C LEU A 521 23.19 6.38 22.16
N PRO A 522 23.46 5.13 22.59
CA PRO A 522 24.63 4.39 22.16
C PRO A 522 24.56 3.95 20.68
N LEU A 523 23.38 3.58 20.16
CA LEU A 523 23.20 3.22 18.74
C LEU A 523 23.37 4.43 17.82
N LEU A 524 22.85 5.60 18.17
CA LEU A 524 23.05 6.82 17.38
C LEU A 524 24.53 7.24 17.36
N ARG A 525 25.29 7.01 18.44
CA ARG A 525 26.76 7.18 18.44
C ARG A 525 27.47 6.14 17.58
N PHE A 526 27.00 4.89 17.58
CA PHE A 526 27.53 3.82 16.73
C PHE A 526 27.28 4.08 15.24
N PHE A 527 26.09 4.56 14.85
CA PHE A 527 25.77 4.96 13.47
C PHE A 527 26.57 6.18 13.03
N ARG A 528 26.80 7.17 13.92
CA ARG A 528 27.66 8.33 13.61
C ARG A 528 29.12 7.95 13.37
N GLN A 529 29.65 6.98 14.13
CA GLN A 529 31.03 6.47 13.97
C GLN A 529 31.21 5.57 12.73
N ARG A 530 30.20 4.76 12.36
CA ARG A 530 30.24 4.00 11.09
C ARG A 530 30.10 4.88 9.86
N HIS A 531 29.28 5.94 9.92
CA HIS A 531 29.18 6.91 8.82
C HIS A 531 30.50 7.66 8.57
N THR A 532 31.28 7.93 9.62
CA THR A 532 32.61 8.54 9.49
C THR A 532 33.65 7.55 8.95
N ARG A 533 33.62 6.27 9.37
CA ARG A 533 34.49 5.23 8.78
C ARG A 533 34.18 4.96 7.30
N TYR A 534 32.91 4.92 6.93
CA TYR A 534 32.49 4.72 5.54
C TYR A 534 32.84 5.94 4.66
N ARG A 535 32.69 7.17 5.17
CA ARG A 535 33.18 8.39 4.49
C ARG A 535 34.71 8.40 4.37
N ARG A 536 35.46 7.90 5.35
CA ARG A 536 36.93 7.80 5.29
C ARG A 536 37.39 6.77 4.26
N GLN A 537 36.74 5.60 4.19
CA GLN A 537 37.01 4.59 3.16
C GLN A 537 36.62 5.06 1.75
N GLN A 538 35.50 5.77 1.59
CA GLN A 538 35.12 6.38 0.30
C GLN A 538 36.08 7.51 -0.11
N LEU A 539 36.59 8.29 0.84
CA LEU A 539 37.57 9.34 0.58
C LEU A 539 38.94 8.76 0.24
N GLU A 540 39.40 7.72 0.95
CA GLU A 540 40.64 6.98 0.62
C GLU A 540 40.55 6.30 -0.75
N PHE A 541 39.39 5.74 -1.10
CA PHE A 541 39.15 5.16 -2.43
C PHE A 541 39.14 6.22 -3.54
N ARG A 542 38.56 7.39 -3.29
CA ARG A 542 38.57 8.52 -4.24
C ARG A 542 39.95 9.18 -4.35
N ILE A 543 40.73 9.25 -3.26
CA ILE A 543 42.12 9.73 -3.27
C ILE A 543 43.01 8.75 -4.05
N MET A 544 42.84 7.43 -3.86
CA MET A 544 43.53 6.40 -4.65
C MET A 544 43.17 6.46 -6.15
N GLN A 545 41.90 6.72 -6.48
CA GLN A 545 41.47 6.94 -7.87
C GLN A 545 42.08 8.22 -8.45
N CYS A 546 42.12 9.32 -7.71
CA CYS A 546 42.74 10.57 -8.18
C CYS A 546 44.25 10.45 -8.34
N LEU A 547 44.95 9.75 -7.44
CA LEU A 547 46.40 9.50 -7.55
C LEU A 547 46.74 8.59 -8.74
N SER A 548 45.89 7.59 -9.04
CA SER A 548 46.08 6.73 -10.23
C SER A 548 45.88 7.47 -11.56
N VAL A 549 45.10 8.55 -11.56
CA VAL A 549 44.89 9.44 -12.72
C VAL A 549 46.04 10.43 -12.84
N PHE A 550 46.59 10.90 -11.72
CA PHE A 550 47.73 11.84 -11.69
C PHE A 550 49.08 11.18 -12.07
N GLU A 551 49.29 9.91 -11.71
CA GLU A 551 50.48 9.15 -12.16
C GLU A 551 50.45 8.79 -13.66
N ARG A 552 49.26 8.79 -14.28
CA ARG A 552 49.11 8.57 -15.73
C ARG A 552 49.25 9.84 -16.56
N SER A 553 49.07 11.02 -15.97
CA SER A 553 49.23 12.31 -16.66
C SER A 553 50.64 12.91 -16.54
N THR A 554 51.57 12.26 -15.82
CA THR A 554 52.97 12.69 -15.64
C THR A 554 53.99 11.77 -16.33
N ARG A 555 53.53 10.81 -17.15
CA ARG A 555 54.35 10.05 -18.09
C ARG A 555 53.73 10.10 -19.49
N VAL A 556 53.83 11.28 -20.12
CA VAL A 556 53.77 11.47 -21.57
C VAL A 556 55.04 12.19 -21.97
#